data_AF-U4PR68-F1
#
_entry.id   AF-U4PR68-F1
#
_cell.length_a   1.000
_cell.length_b   1.000
_cell.length_c   1.000
_cell.angle_alpha   90.00
_cell.angle_beta   90.00
_cell.angle_gamma   90.00
#
_symmetry.space_group_name_H-M   'P 1'
#
loop_
_entity.id
_entity.type
_entity.pdbx_description
1 polymer ?
#
loop_
_entity_poly.entity_id
_entity_poly.type
_entity_poly.pdbx_seq_one_letter_code
_entity_poly.pdbx_strand_id
1 'polypeptide(L)'
;MTQHLAIAETYLAAWNEEDNERRRHLIGQAWAENTRYVDPLMQGEGQQGIAAMIEAARQKFPGYRFVLAGTPDGHGNFTRFSWRLISPEGDDVAGGTDVVSHDAEGRIENVVGFLDGAAS
;
A
#
# COMPACT_ATOMS: atom_id res chain seq x y z
N MET A 1 13.29 13.03 3.40
CA MET A 1 11.90 13.52 3.27
C MET A 1 11.30 13.19 1.91
N THR A 2 11.87 13.64 0.78
CA THR A 2 11.29 13.36 -0.56
C THR A 2 11.25 11.87 -0.93
N GLN A 3 12.24 11.07 -0.52
CA GLN A 3 12.28 9.63 -0.81
C GLN A 3 11.11 8.86 -0.16
N HIS A 4 10.84 9.11 1.12
CA HIS A 4 9.74 8.44 1.84
C HIS A 4 8.37 8.78 1.26
N LEU A 5 8.19 10.02 0.80
CA LEU A 5 6.98 10.42 0.09
C LEU A 5 6.81 9.65 -1.23
N ALA A 6 7.86 9.58 -2.05
CA ALA A 6 7.81 8.84 -3.32
C ALA A 6 7.51 7.34 -3.12
N ILE A 7 8.00 6.74 -2.04
CA ILE A 7 7.71 5.36 -1.66
C ILE A 7 6.22 5.21 -1.31
N ALA A 8 5.68 6.08 -0.46
CA ALA A 8 4.27 6.04 -0.07
C ALA A 8 3.34 6.24 -1.28
N GLU A 9 3.69 7.16 -2.18
CA GLU A 9 2.95 7.40 -3.43
C GLU A 9 3.00 6.18 -4.36
N THR A 10 4.18 5.58 -4.54
CA THR A 10 4.34 4.37 -5.39
C THR A 10 3.53 3.20 -4.84
N TYR A 11 3.55 3.00 -3.52
CA TYR A 11 2.75 1.99 -2.85
C TYR A 11 1.25 2.23 -3.06
N LEU A 12 0.76 3.44 -2.75
CA LEU A 12 -0.66 3.78 -2.87
C LEU A 12 -1.15 3.79 -4.33
N ALA A 13 -0.26 4.05 -5.30
CA ALA A 13 -0.59 3.95 -6.73
C ALA A 13 -0.99 2.52 -7.12
N ALA A 14 -0.29 1.49 -6.63
CA ALA A 14 -0.67 0.10 -6.91
C ALA A 14 -2.02 -0.26 -6.25
N TRP A 15 -2.28 0.22 -5.03
CA TRP A 15 -3.56 0.02 -4.35
C TRP A 15 -4.74 0.73 -5.02
N ASN A 16 -4.49 1.84 -5.73
CA ASN A 16 -5.54 2.63 -6.38
C ASN A 16 -5.69 2.36 -7.88
N GLU A 17 -4.74 1.67 -8.53
CA GLU A 17 -4.84 1.33 -9.95
C GLU A 17 -6.07 0.45 -10.22
N GLU A 18 -6.90 0.85 -11.18
CA GLU A 18 -8.15 0.17 -11.52
C GLU A 18 -7.92 -1.03 -12.46
N ASP A 19 -6.97 -0.89 -13.39
CA ASP A 19 -6.64 -1.91 -14.37
C ASP A 19 -5.70 -2.96 -13.74
N ASN A 20 -6.16 -4.22 -13.72
CA ASN A 20 -5.42 -5.31 -13.09
C ASN A 20 -4.06 -5.60 -13.79
N GLU A 21 -3.95 -5.43 -15.11
CA GLU A 21 -2.68 -5.64 -15.83
C GLU A 21 -1.69 -4.52 -15.51
N ARG A 22 -2.17 -3.27 -15.50
CA ARG A 22 -1.34 -2.12 -15.07
C ARG A 22 -0.88 -2.28 -13.63
N ARG A 23 -1.76 -2.76 -12.75
CA ARG A 23 -1.40 -3.03 -11.35
C ARG A 23 -0.28 -4.06 -11.24
N ARG A 24 -0.38 -5.17 -11.98
CA ARG A 24 0.69 -6.18 -12.03
C ARG A 24 2.00 -5.59 -12.55
N HIS A 25 1.93 -4.70 -13.54
CA HIS A 25 3.12 -3.99 -14.03
C HIS A 25 3.73 -3.09 -12.93
N LEU A 26 2.93 -2.25 -12.26
CA LEU A 26 3.39 -1.41 -11.15
C LEU A 26 4.03 -2.24 -10.04
N ILE A 27 3.39 -3.37 -9.68
CA ILE A 27 3.91 -4.29 -8.66
C ILE A 27 5.24 -4.91 -9.12
N GLY A 28 5.33 -5.29 -10.39
CA GLY A 28 6.53 -5.82 -11.02
C GLY A 28 7.74 -4.89 -10.88
N GLN A 29 7.52 -3.58 -10.97
CA GLN A 29 8.59 -2.58 -10.90
C GLN A 29 9.00 -2.23 -9.47
N ALA A 30 8.02 -2.07 -8.57
CA ALA A 30 8.28 -1.48 -7.26
C ALA A 30 8.41 -2.48 -6.11
N TRP A 31 7.98 -3.74 -6.26
CA TRP A 31 8.08 -4.77 -5.22
C TRP A 31 9.15 -5.78 -5.57
N ALA A 32 9.92 -6.25 -4.59
CA ALA A 32 10.93 -7.30 -4.74
C ALA A 32 10.30 -8.65 -5.14
N GLU A 33 11.06 -9.57 -5.71
CA GLU A 33 10.54 -10.90 -6.07
C GLU A 33 10.11 -11.70 -4.83
N ASN A 34 10.90 -11.62 -3.75
CA ASN A 34 10.65 -12.30 -2.47
C ASN A 34 9.87 -11.44 -1.47
N THR A 35 9.10 -10.47 -1.96
CA THR A 35 8.36 -9.51 -1.15
C THR A 35 7.31 -10.17 -0.26
N ARG A 36 7.03 -9.60 0.91
CA ARG A 36 5.97 -10.05 1.82
C ARG A 36 5.09 -8.91 2.30
N TYR A 37 3.81 -9.21 2.46
CA TYR A 37 2.80 -8.31 2.98
C TYR A 37 2.01 -9.02 4.08
N VAL A 38 1.77 -8.33 5.19
CA VAL A 38 0.82 -8.75 6.22
C VAL A 38 0.17 -7.55 6.89
N ASP A 39 -1.15 -7.61 7.06
CA ASP A 39 -1.93 -6.70 7.90
C ASP A 39 -2.95 -7.53 8.74
N PRO A 40 -3.85 -6.92 9.54
CA PRO A 40 -4.82 -7.67 10.35
C PRO A 40 -5.83 -8.51 9.57
N LEU A 41 -6.00 -8.30 8.26
CA LEU A 41 -7.03 -8.89 7.42
C LEU A 41 -6.48 -9.74 6.27
N MET A 42 -5.24 -9.49 5.85
CA MET A 42 -4.68 -9.94 4.58
C MET A 42 -3.20 -10.28 4.72
N GLN A 43 -2.77 -11.25 3.92
CA GLN A 43 -1.37 -11.57 3.74
C GLN A 43 -1.12 -11.98 2.29
N GLY A 44 0.08 -11.69 1.79
CA GLY A 44 0.51 -12.02 0.43
C GLY A 44 2.03 -12.11 0.33
N GLU A 45 2.51 -13.02 -0.49
CA GLU A 45 3.94 -13.20 -0.75
C GLU A 45 4.22 -13.21 -2.26
N GLY A 46 5.36 -12.63 -2.63
CA GLY A 46 5.76 -12.44 -4.02
C GLY A 46 4.88 -11.46 -4.78
N GLN A 47 5.38 -10.99 -5.92
CA GLN A 47 4.69 -9.99 -6.75
C GLN A 47 3.28 -10.45 -7.18
N GLN A 48 3.15 -11.72 -7.57
CA GLN A 48 1.87 -12.29 -7.99
C GLN A 48 0.88 -12.40 -6.82
N GLY A 49 1.34 -12.83 -5.65
CA GLY A 49 0.50 -12.95 -4.46
C GLY A 49 0.00 -11.59 -3.98
N ILE A 50 0.87 -10.58 -3.97
CA ILE A 50 0.50 -9.21 -3.62
C ILE A 50 -0.50 -8.64 -4.64
N ALA A 51 -0.29 -8.84 -5.94
CA ALA A 51 -1.22 -8.38 -6.97
C ALA A 51 -2.63 -8.99 -6.81
N ALA A 52 -2.69 -10.31 -6.60
CA ALA A 52 -3.95 -11.02 -6.37
C ALA A 52 -4.63 -10.59 -5.07
N MET A 53 -3.87 -10.36 -4.00
CA MET A 53 -4.38 -9.87 -2.72
C MET A 53 -5.00 -8.47 -2.87
N ILE A 54 -4.31 -7.52 -3.50
CA ILE A 54 -4.84 -6.17 -3.74
C ILE A 54 -6.10 -6.23 -4.63
N GLU A 55 -6.10 -7.08 -5.66
CA GLU A 55 -7.29 -7.29 -6.48
C GLU A 55 -8.49 -7.79 -5.68
N ALA A 56 -8.31 -8.81 -4.86
CA ALA A 56 -9.37 -9.33 -4.00
C ALA A 56 -9.86 -8.29 -2.97
N ALA A 57 -8.97 -7.45 -2.45
CA ALA A 57 -9.34 -6.34 -1.56
C ALA A 57 -10.22 -5.31 -2.28
N ARG A 58 -9.80 -4.85 -3.47
CA ARG A 58 -10.53 -3.85 -4.27
C ARG A 58 -11.89 -4.35 -4.74
N GLN A 59 -12.04 -5.64 -5.03
CA GLN A 59 -13.34 -6.22 -5.39
C GLN A 59 -14.39 -6.11 -4.26
N LYS A 60 -13.96 -6.10 -2.99
CA LYS A 60 -14.85 -5.93 -1.84
C LYS A 60 -15.24 -4.46 -1.60
N PHE A 61 -14.41 -3.53 -2.08
CA PHE A 61 -14.57 -2.08 -1.90
C PHE A 61 -14.53 -1.35 -3.26
N PRO A 62 -15.48 -1.62 -4.16
CA PRO A 62 -15.50 -1.00 -5.48
C PRO A 62 -15.66 0.52 -5.37
N GLY A 63 -14.81 1.27 -6.08
CA GLY A 63 -14.83 2.74 -6.10
C GLY A 63 -14.19 3.43 -4.89
N TYR A 64 -13.76 2.67 -3.87
CA TYR A 64 -13.02 3.24 -2.74
C TYR A 64 -11.59 3.60 -3.13
N ARG A 65 -11.04 4.60 -2.45
CA ARG A 65 -9.69 5.13 -2.70
C ARG A 65 -8.89 5.21 -1.42
N PHE A 66 -7.62 4.81 -1.49
CA PHE A 66 -6.65 4.97 -0.42
C PHE A 66 -5.95 6.32 -0.61
N VAL A 67 -6.09 7.23 0.35
CA VAL A 67 -5.54 8.60 0.28
C VAL A 67 -4.50 8.77 1.37
N LEU A 68 -3.34 9.32 1.01
CA LEU A 68 -2.25 9.55 1.96
C LEU A 68 -2.68 10.50 3.09
N ALA A 69 -2.32 10.16 4.33
CA ALA A 69 -2.61 10.94 5.53
C ALA A 69 -1.32 11.37 6.23
N GLY A 70 -1.17 12.68 6.46
CA GLY A 70 0.01 13.25 7.09
C GLY A 70 1.25 13.23 6.19
N THR A 71 2.43 13.28 6.80
CA THR A 71 3.72 13.33 6.11
C THR A 71 4.46 12.02 6.33
N PRO A 72 4.77 11.24 5.28
CA PRO A 72 5.61 10.05 5.40
C PRO A 72 6.96 10.35 6.04
N ASP A 73 7.40 9.43 6.90
CA ASP A 73 8.68 9.52 7.59
C ASP A 73 9.42 8.17 7.55
N GLY A 74 10.64 8.13 8.08
CA GLY A 74 11.46 6.94 7.98
C GLY A 74 12.92 7.16 8.32
N HIS A 75 13.67 6.06 8.31
CA HIS A 75 15.10 6.03 8.49
C HIS A 75 15.69 4.74 7.91
N GLY A 76 16.94 4.78 7.47
CA GLY A 76 17.55 3.62 6.79
C GLY A 76 16.71 3.20 5.59
N ASN A 77 16.40 1.91 5.48
CA ASN A 77 15.54 1.35 4.45
C ASN A 77 14.07 1.25 4.87
N PHE A 78 13.66 1.89 5.97
CA PHE A 78 12.28 1.88 6.44
C PHE A 78 11.56 3.18 6.08
N THR A 79 10.32 3.04 5.64
CA THR A 79 9.38 4.13 5.41
C THR A 79 8.08 3.81 6.14
N ARG A 80 7.53 4.79 6.85
CA ARG A 80 6.24 4.73 7.51
C ARG A 80 5.32 5.80 6.92
N PHE A 81 4.07 5.44 6.70
CA PHE A 81 3.03 6.38 6.30
C PHE A 81 1.66 5.87 6.73
N SER A 82 0.72 6.80 6.83
CA SER A 82 -0.69 6.50 7.10
C SER A 82 -1.55 6.85 5.90
N TRP A 83 -2.71 6.24 5.81
CA TRP A 83 -3.69 6.47 4.75
C TRP A 83 -5.12 6.42 5.29
N ARG A 84 -6.04 7.03 4.55
CA ARG A 84 -7.49 6.98 4.78
C ARG A 84 -8.17 6.26 3.62
N LEU A 85 -9.21 5.51 3.92
CA LEU A 85 -10.07 4.86 2.94
C LEU A 85 -11.30 5.74 2.71
N ILE A 86 -11.39 6.29 1.51
CA ILE A 86 -12.45 7.23 1.13
C ILE A 86 -13.46 6.50 0.25
N SER A 87 -14.75 6.62 0.58
CA SER A 87 -15.85 6.03 -0.20
C SER A 87 -16.09 6.78 -1.53
N PRO A 88 -16.82 6.19 -2.48
CA PRO A 88 -17.25 6.89 -3.70
C PRO A 88 -18.00 8.20 -3.44
N GLU A 89 -18.73 8.29 -2.32
CA GLU A 89 -19.47 9.46 -1.87
C GLU A 89 -18.59 10.51 -1.20
N GLY A 90 -17.33 10.16 -0.89
CA GLY A 90 -16.35 11.04 -0.25
C GLY A 90 -16.22 10.87 1.26
N ASP A 91 -16.90 9.88 1.86
CA ASP A 91 -16.84 9.64 3.31
C ASP A 91 -15.51 8.98 3.70
N ASP A 92 -14.92 9.44 4.81
CA ASP A 92 -13.73 8.83 5.42
C ASP A 92 -14.17 7.68 6.36
N VAL A 93 -14.06 6.43 5.88
CA VAL A 93 -14.67 5.27 6.55
C VAL A 93 -13.70 4.43 7.37
N ALA A 94 -12.40 4.52 7.09
CA ALA A 94 -11.35 3.75 7.75
C ALA A 94 -9.98 4.39 7.51
N GLY A 95 -8.97 3.95 8.26
CA GLY A 95 -7.59 4.28 7.94
C GLY A 95 -6.65 3.14 8.29
N GLY A 96 -5.40 3.33 7.95
CA GLY A 96 -4.33 2.42 8.31
C GLY A 96 -2.98 3.08 8.28
N THR A 97 -2.02 2.41 8.89
CA THR A 97 -0.62 2.81 8.92
C THR A 97 0.24 1.63 8.51
N ASP A 98 1.11 1.85 7.53
CA ASP A 98 2.01 0.84 7.00
C ASP A 98 3.47 1.19 7.36
N VAL A 99 4.24 0.16 7.71
CA VAL A 99 5.70 0.20 7.75
C VAL A 99 6.23 -0.65 6.60
N VAL A 100 6.99 -0.01 5.71
CA VAL A 100 7.55 -0.60 4.50
C VAL A 100 9.06 -0.64 4.61
N SER A 101 9.66 -1.81 4.34
CA SER A 101 11.11 -1.93 4.16
C SER A 101 11.47 -2.18 2.70
N HIS A 102 12.63 -1.65 2.31
CA HIS A 102 13.18 -1.77 0.97
C HIS A 102 14.44 -2.62 0.95
N ASP A 103 14.65 -3.34 -0.14
CA ASP A 103 15.92 -4.02 -0.40
C ASP A 103 17.02 -3.03 -0.84
N ALA A 104 18.21 -3.56 -1.14
CA ALA A 104 19.35 -2.76 -1.58
C ALA A 104 19.15 -2.11 -2.95
N GLU A 105 18.22 -2.61 -3.77
CA GLU A 105 17.83 -2.03 -5.06
C GLU A 105 16.71 -1.00 -4.94
N GLY A 106 16.18 -0.77 -3.73
CA GLY A 106 15.12 0.18 -3.46
C GLY A 106 13.72 -0.33 -3.80
N ARG A 107 13.53 -1.65 -3.93
CA ARG A 107 12.22 -2.28 -4.13
C ARG A 107 11.63 -2.70 -2.78
N ILE A 108 10.30 -2.71 -2.70
CA ILE A 108 9.54 -3.07 -1.50
C ILE A 108 9.73 -4.56 -1.20
N GLU A 109 10.42 -4.86 -0.11
CA GLU A 109 10.72 -6.23 0.34
C GLU A 109 9.74 -6.71 1.42
N ASN A 110 9.31 -5.83 2.33
CA ASN A 110 8.38 -6.21 3.39
C ASN A 110 7.42 -5.06 3.73
N VAL A 111 6.17 -5.41 3.97
CA VAL A 111 5.13 -4.49 4.43
C VAL A 111 4.43 -5.09 5.65
N VAL A 112 4.35 -4.30 6.72
CA VAL A 112 3.50 -4.61 7.88
C VAL A 112 2.50 -3.48 8.06
N GLY A 113 1.22 -3.80 7.90
CA GLY A 113 0.11 -2.87 8.02
C GLY A 113 -0.64 -2.98 9.34
N PHE A 114 -1.23 -1.87 9.77
CA PHE A 114 -2.13 -1.76 10.92
C PHE A 114 -3.38 -0.98 10.51
N LEU A 115 -4.52 -1.28 11.15
CA LEU A 115 -5.75 -0.51 10.96
C LEU A 115 -5.84 0.58 12.03
N ASP A 116 -6.14 1.79 11.57
CA ASP A 116 -6.44 2.93 12.41
C ASP A 116 -7.96 3.09 12.50
N GLY A 117 -8.44 3.51 13.67
CA GLY A 117 -9.86 3.82 13.85
C GLY A 117 -10.36 4.90 12.87
N ALA A 118 -11.68 5.05 12.78
CA ALA A 118 -12.27 6.21 12.12
C ALA A 118 -11.73 7.49 12.77
N ALA A 119 -11.45 8.53 11.97
CA ALA A 119 -11.19 9.85 12.50
C ALA A 119 -12.42 10.25 13.33
N SER A 120 -12.22 10.42 14.64
CA SER A 120 -13.24 10.93 15.56
C SER A 120 -13.50 12.40 15.29
#